data_AF-A0A5R8MDH4-F1
#
_entry.id   AF-A0A5R8MDH4-F1
#
_cell.length_a   1.000
_cell.length_b   1.000
_cell.length_c   1.000
_cell.angle_alpha   90.00
_cell.angle_beta   90.00
_cell.angle_gamma   90.00
#
_symmetry.space_group_name_H-M   'P 1'
#
loop_
_entity.id
_entity.type
_entity.pdbx_description
1 polymer ?
#
loop_
_entity_poly.entity_id
_entity_poly.type
_entity_poly.pdbx_seq_one_letter_code
_entity_poly.pdbx_strand_id
1 'polypeptide(L)'
;MNTIHEAGCLVAGEWLTGGEHVDRMGPYLRETVSRARTAQPGDITAARTFAGQAAKQIARLAPATRADILERAAASAIAQADQLAGLLAVELGKPLKDGRGEIARVADTLSVAAAEARMIGGEVLPVAGWGRGVGNT
;
A
#
# COMPACT_ATOMS: atom_id res chain seq x y z
N MET A 1 -0.06 19.63 25.11
CA MET A 1 0.85 18.47 25.07
C MET A 1 0.69 17.86 23.70
N ASN A 2 1.74 17.86 22.87
CA ASN A 2 1.67 17.25 21.54
C ASN A 2 1.55 15.73 21.69
N THR A 3 0.57 15.14 21.00
CA THR A 3 0.36 13.70 20.97
C THR A 3 1.44 13.07 20.11
N ILE A 4 2.18 12.10 20.65
CA ILE A 4 3.12 11.30 19.87
C ILE A 4 2.31 10.25 19.10
N HIS A 5 2.45 10.24 17.77
CA HIS A 5 1.81 9.25 16.92
C HIS A 5 2.59 7.93 16.94
N GLU A 6 1.96 6.84 17.38
CA GLU A 6 2.58 5.51 17.38
C GLU A 6 2.21 4.73 16.12
N ALA A 7 3.22 4.13 15.49
CA ALA A 7 3.06 3.27 14.32
C ALA A 7 3.67 1.89 14.60
N GLY A 8 2.80 0.87 14.58
CA GLY A 8 3.25 -0.52 14.57
C GLY A 8 3.84 -0.95 13.23
N CYS A 9 4.33 -2.18 13.17
CA CYS A 9 4.81 -2.82 11.95
C CYS A 9 3.82 -3.92 11.56
N LEU A 10 3.21 -3.85 10.37
CA LEU A 10 2.35 -4.91 9.85
C LEU A 10 3.21 -6.04 9.24
N VAL A 11 3.24 -7.20 9.87
CA VAL A 11 4.07 -8.35 9.48
C VAL A 11 3.18 -9.58 9.35
N ALA A 12 3.15 -10.19 8.17
CA ALA A 12 2.40 -11.43 7.91
C ALA A 12 0.90 -11.38 8.31
N GLY A 13 0.28 -10.19 8.21
CA GLY A 13 -1.14 -9.98 8.57
C GLY A 13 -1.38 -9.53 10.01
N GLU A 14 -0.33 -9.39 10.83
CA GLU A 14 -0.44 -8.99 12.23
C GLU A 14 0.26 -7.65 12.50
N TRP A 15 -0.38 -6.81 13.30
CA TRP A 15 0.21 -5.55 13.76
C TRP A 15 1.10 -5.78 14.97
N LEU A 16 2.40 -5.62 14.80
CA LEU A 16 3.39 -5.69 15.88
C LEU A 16 3.65 -4.30 16.43
N THR A 17 3.41 -4.10 17.73
CA THR A 17 3.51 -2.78 18.39
C THR A 17 4.66 -2.69 19.40
N GLY A 18 5.08 -3.80 20.01
CA GLY A 18 6.17 -3.83 20.99
C GLY A 18 7.57 -4.03 20.38
N GLY A 19 8.61 -3.52 21.05
CA GLY A 19 10.01 -3.71 20.66
C GLY A 19 10.76 -2.39 20.47
N GLU A 20 11.92 -2.47 19.82
CA GLU A 20 12.69 -1.28 19.44
C GLU A 20 11.90 -0.39 18.48
N HIS A 21 12.11 0.91 18.60
CA HIS A 21 11.44 1.92 17.79
C HIS A 21 12.41 3.02 17.35
N VAL A 22 12.03 3.71 16.28
CA VAL A 22 12.66 4.94 15.82
C VAL A 22 11.72 6.10 16.09
N ASP A 23 12.24 7.10 16.79
CA ASP A 23 11.54 8.35 17.03
C ASP A 23 11.80 9.32 15.87
N ARG A 24 10.75 9.98 15.40
CA ARG A 24 10.84 11.05 14.41
C ARG A 24 10.66 12.39 15.10
N MET A 25 11.68 13.23 14.98
CA MET A 25 11.62 14.61 15.44
C MET A 25 10.95 15.49 14.38
N GLY A 26 9.94 16.25 14.78
CA GLY A 26 9.27 17.20 13.90
C GLY A 26 10.23 18.36 13.53
N PRO A 27 10.39 18.71 12.24
CA PRO A 27 11.40 19.68 11.80
C PRO A 27 11.13 21.10 12.32
N TYR A 28 9.86 21.44 12.55
CA TYR A 28 9.45 22.74 13.10
C TYR A 28 9.44 22.74 14.64
N LEU A 29 8.81 21.72 15.25
CA LEU A 29 8.59 21.65 16.69
C LEU A 29 9.85 21.26 17.49
N ARG A 30 10.83 20.61 16.84
CA ARG A 30 12.08 20.13 17.48
C ARG A 30 11.86 19.16 18.65
N GLU A 31 10.72 18.47 18.64
CA GLU A 31 10.37 17.42 19.59
C GLU A 31 9.93 16.15 18.84
N THR A 32 9.85 15.03 19.54
CA THR A 32 9.33 13.77 18.97
C THR A 32 7.86 13.91 18.64
N VAL A 33 7.49 13.69 17.38
CA VAL A 33 6.10 13.77 16.88
C VAL A 33 5.54 12.40 16.55
N SER A 34 6.38 11.42 16.25
CA SER A 34 5.96 10.04 16.02
C SER A 34 7.03 9.03 16.39
N ARG A 35 6.59 7.79 16.57
CA ARG A 35 7.40 6.64 16.94
C ARG A 35 6.97 5.43 16.12
N ALA A 36 7.89 4.87 15.34
CA ALA A 36 7.63 3.70 14.52
C ALA A 36 8.44 2.51 15.02
N ARG A 37 7.81 1.35 15.19
CA ARG A 37 8.51 0.11 15.53
C ARG A 37 9.53 -0.26 14.44
N THR A 38 10.75 -0.60 14.83
CA THR A 38 11.79 -1.10 13.94
C THR A 38 11.57 -2.58 13.65
N ALA A 39 11.42 -2.94 12.38
CA ALA A 39 11.36 -4.34 11.97
C ALA A 39 12.68 -5.05 12.23
N GLN A 40 12.62 -6.24 12.84
CA GLN A 40 13.78 -7.06 13.16
C GLN A 40 14.03 -8.12 12.06
N PRO A 41 15.22 -8.74 11.98
CA PRO A 41 15.53 -9.74 10.95
C PRO A 41 14.53 -10.91 10.88
N GLY A 42 13.98 -11.33 12.04
CA GLY A 42 12.93 -12.33 12.12
C GLY A 42 11.61 -11.90 11.47
N ASP A 43 11.23 -10.64 11.65
CA ASP A 43 10.01 -10.05 11.05
C ASP A 43 10.11 -10.05 9.52
N ILE A 44 11.28 -9.70 8.98
CA ILE A 44 11.54 -9.71 7.53
C ILE A 44 11.42 -11.14 6.98
N THR A 45 11.96 -12.12 7.71
CA THR A 45 11.87 -13.54 7.33
C THR A 45 10.43 -14.04 7.35
N ALA A 46 9.66 -13.66 8.37
CA ALA A 46 8.25 -13.99 8.48
C ALA A 46 7.43 -13.35 7.34
N ALA A 47 7.61 -12.06 7.08
CA ALA A 47 6.96 -11.34 5.99
C ALA A 47 7.25 -11.97 4.62
N ARG A 48 8.51 -12.32 4.34
CA ARG A 48 8.91 -12.99 3.10
C ARG A 48 8.25 -14.35 2.96
N THR A 49 8.25 -15.15 4.03
CA THR A 49 7.66 -16.50 4.02
C THR A 49 6.16 -16.42 3.76
N PHE A 50 5.46 -15.54 4.46
CA PHE A 50 4.03 -15.29 4.28
C PHE A 50 3.71 -14.82 2.86
N ALA A 51 4.46 -13.85 2.33
CA ALA A 51 4.28 -13.36 0.96
C ALA A 51 4.45 -14.48 -0.08
N GLY A 52 5.47 -15.34 0.10
CA GLY A 52 5.70 -16.49 -0.79
C GLY A 52 4.55 -17.50 -0.77
N GLN A 53 3.97 -17.78 0.41
CA GLN A 53 2.83 -18.67 0.56
C GLN A 53 1.54 -18.06 -0.05
N ALA A 54 1.31 -16.77 0.16
CA ALA A 54 0.13 -16.05 -0.34
C ALA A 54 0.17 -15.76 -1.85
N ALA A 55 1.35 -15.76 -2.48
CA ALA A 55 1.53 -15.35 -3.88
C ALA A 55 0.59 -16.09 -4.85
N LYS A 56 0.45 -17.42 -4.70
CA LYS A 56 -0.45 -18.23 -5.56
C LYS A 56 -1.92 -17.88 -5.36
N GLN A 57 -2.31 -17.54 -4.13
CA GLN A 57 -3.69 -17.14 -3.83
C GLN A 57 -3.98 -15.76 -4.42
N ILE A 58 -3.06 -14.79 -4.25
CA ILE A 58 -3.20 -13.45 -4.82
C ILE A 58 -3.23 -13.49 -6.35
N ALA A 59 -2.38 -14.30 -6.98
CA ALA A 59 -2.35 -14.46 -8.44
C ALA A 59 -3.67 -15.03 -9.01
N ARG A 60 -4.44 -15.75 -8.20
CA ARG A 60 -5.75 -16.31 -8.58
C ARG A 60 -6.92 -15.35 -8.33
N LEU A 61 -6.70 -14.21 -7.69
CA LEU A 61 -7.77 -13.25 -7.47
C LEU A 61 -8.30 -12.73 -8.81
N ALA A 62 -9.63 -12.75 -8.94
CA ALA A 62 -10.29 -12.19 -10.10
C ALA A 62 -9.93 -10.69 -10.25
N PRO A 63 -9.77 -10.18 -11.48
CA PRO A 63 -9.52 -8.76 -11.74
C PRO A 63 -10.45 -7.81 -10.96
N ALA A 64 -11.75 -8.15 -10.90
CA ALA A 64 -12.74 -7.37 -10.16
C ALA A 64 -12.46 -7.31 -8.65
N THR A 65 -12.00 -8.39 -8.03
CA THR A 65 -11.65 -8.42 -6.60
C THR A 65 -10.41 -7.59 -6.31
N ARG A 66 -9.40 -7.63 -7.18
CA ARG A 66 -8.20 -6.79 -7.02
C ARG A 66 -8.55 -5.31 -7.14
N ALA A 67 -9.41 -4.96 -8.10
CA ALA A 67 -9.88 -3.59 -8.29
C ALA A 67 -10.68 -3.10 -7.07
N ASP A 68 -11.60 -3.91 -6.53
CA ASP A 68 -12.38 -3.55 -5.33
C ASP A 68 -11.49 -3.26 -4.10
N ILE A 69 -10.42 -4.05 -3.90
CA ILE A 69 -9.46 -3.79 -2.81
C ILE A 69 -8.81 -2.40 -2.97
N LEU A 70 -8.41 -2.05 -4.20
CA LEU A 70 -7.76 -0.78 -4.50
C LEU A 70 -8.74 0.41 -4.41
N GLU A 71 -9.98 0.25 -4.86
CA GLU A 71 -11.05 1.25 -4.75
C GLU A 71 -11.37 1.54 -3.27
N ARG A 72 -11.48 0.51 -2.43
CA ARG A 72 -11.68 0.67 -0.98
C ARG A 72 -10.49 1.37 -0.31
N ALA A 73 -9.27 1.07 -0.74
CA ALA A 73 -8.07 1.75 -0.24
C ALA A 73 -8.07 3.25 -0.63
N ALA A 74 -8.44 3.58 -1.87
CA ALA A 74 -8.56 4.96 -2.33
C ALA A 74 -9.61 5.74 -1.52
N ALA A 75 -10.80 5.17 -1.34
CA ALA A 75 -11.86 5.76 -0.53
C ALA A 75 -11.42 5.99 0.93
N SER A 76 -10.72 5.02 1.51
CA SER A 76 -10.18 5.12 2.87
C SER A 76 -9.13 6.22 3.02
N ALA A 77 -8.28 6.42 2.01
CA ALA A 77 -7.30 7.52 2.00
C ALA A 77 -7.98 8.89 1.99
N ILE A 78 -9.01 9.08 1.16
CA ILE A 78 -9.80 10.33 1.12
C ILE A 78 -10.55 10.57 2.43
N ALA A 79 -11.18 9.54 2.99
CA ALA A 79 -11.91 9.64 4.26
C ALA A 79 -11.02 10.11 5.43
N GLN A 80 -9.71 9.83 5.35
CA GLN A 80 -8.72 10.18 6.37
C GLN A 80 -7.79 11.32 5.95
N ALA A 81 -8.12 12.06 4.88
CA ALA A 81 -7.20 13.01 4.26
C ALA A 81 -6.71 14.11 5.22
N ASP A 82 -7.60 14.66 6.05
CA ASP A 82 -7.22 15.70 7.02
C ASP A 82 -6.28 15.16 8.11
N GLN A 83 -6.55 13.96 8.63
CA GLN A 83 -5.71 13.32 9.64
C GLN A 83 -4.32 13.01 9.08
N LEU A 84 -4.26 12.41 7.89
CA LEU A 84 -3.01 12.06 7.23
C LEU A 84 -2.21 13.32 6.82
N ALA A 85 -2.88 14.37 6.33
CA ALA A 85 -2.22 15.65 6.05
C ALA A 85 -1.66 16.31 7.31
N GLY A 86 -2.35 16.19 8.45
CA GLY A 86 -1.84 16.62 9.75
C GLY A 86 -0.57 15.88 10.16
N LEU A 87 -0.54 14.55 9.98
CA LEU A 87 0.65 13.74 10.25
C LEU A 87 1.83 14.15 9.35
N LEU A 88 1.60 14.32 8.04
CA LEU A 88 2.63 14.83 7.11
C LEU A 88 3.15 16.20 7.53
N ALA A 89 2.28 17.08 8.03
CA ALA A 89 2.68 18.41 8.48
C ALA A 89 3.61 18.35 9.69
N VAL A 90 3.30 17.52 10.69
CA VAL A 90 4.15 17.42 11.90
C VAL A 90 5.43 16.64 11.63
N GLU A 91 5.40 15.58 10.82
CA GLU A 91 6.57 14.73 10.53
C GLU A 91 7.54 15.34 9.53
N LEU A 92 7.03 16.03 8.50
CA LEU A 92 7.82 16.51 7.37
C LEU A 92 7.87 18.05 7.28
N GLY A 93 7.07 18.76 8.08
CA GLY A 93 6.97 20.22 8.01
C GLY A 93 6.17 20.72 6.80
N LYS A 94 5.39 19.85 6.16
CA LYS A 94 4.66 20.17 4.93
C LYS A 94 3.42 21.04 5.24
N PRO A 95 3.11 22.08 4.44
CA PRO A 95 1.85 22.81 4.60
C PRO A 95 0.64 21.88 4.46
N LEU A 96 -0.39 22.06 5.29
CA LEU A 96 -1.60 21.21 5.29
C LEU A 96 -2.27 21.14 3.91
N LYS A 97 -2.25 22.24 3.15
CA LYS A 97 -2.78 22.29 1.77
C LYS A 97 -2.06 21.29 0.87
N ASP A 98 -0.73 21.26 0.93
CA ASP A 98 0.08 20.37 0.10
C ASP A 98 0.05 18.93 0.61
N GLY A 99 -0.15 18.73 1.92
CA GLY A 99 -0.43 17.41 2.51
C GLY A 99 -1.75 16.83 1.99
N ARG A 100 -2.84 17.60 2.00
CA ARG A 100 -4.13 17.18 1.44
C ARG A 100 -4.03 16.84 -0.05
N GLY A 101 -3.33 17.67 -0.82
CA GLY A 101 -3.08 17.41 -2.24
C GLY A 101 -2.28 16.12 -2.47
N GLU A 102 -1.35 15.78 -1.57
CA GLU A 102 -0.62 14.52 -1.63
C GLU A 102 -1.51 13.31 -1.33
N ILE A 103 -2.37 13.37 -0.31
CA ILE A 103 -3.30 12.28 -0.02
C ILE A 103 -4.32 12.09 -1.15
N ALA A 104 -4.80 13.18 -1.77
CA ALA A 104 -5.65 13.10 -2.96
C ALA A 104 -4.93 12.36 -4.10
N ARG A 105 -3.67 12.70 -4.39
CA ARG A 105 -2.86 11.99 -5.39
C ARG A 105 -2.64 10.51 -5.07
N VAL A 106 -2.52 10.13 -3.80
CA VAL A 106 -2.45 8.72 -3.39
C VAL A 106 -3.75 8.01 -3.76
N ALA A 107 -4.91 8.61 -3.46
CA ALA A 107 -6.21 8.04 -3.84
C ALA A 107 -6.38 7.94 -5.37
N ASP A 108 -5.94 8.94 -6.12
CA ASP A 108 -5.96 8.91 -7.59
C ASP A 108 -5.09 7.77 -8.12
N THR A 109 -3.89 7.59 -7.57
CA THR A 109 -2.96 6.52 -7.96
C THR A 109 -3.59 5.14 -7.73
N LEU A 110 -4.24 4.94 -6.58
CA LEU A 110 -4.95 3.70 -6.27
C LEU A 110 -6.15 3.48 -7.20
N SER A 111 -6.87 4.54 -7.56
CA SER A 111 -8.01 4.47 -8.48
C SER A 111 -7.59 4.12 -9.90
N VAL A 112 -6.48 4.69 -10.39
CA VAL A 112 -5.87 4.31 -11.68
C VAL A 112 -5.43 2.85 -11.63
N ALA A 113 -4.75 2.41 -10.57
CA ALA A 113 -4.35 1.02 -10.42
C ALA A 113 -5.56 0.06 -10.38
N ALA A 114 -6.69 0.47 -9.81
CA ALA A 114 -7.93 -0.31 -9.81
C ALA A 114 -8.51 -0.45 -11.22
N ALA A 115 -8.53 0.64 -12.00
CA ALA A 115 -8.96 0.61 -13.39
C ALA A 115 -8.06 -0.33 -14.21
N GLU A 116 -6.74 -0.18 -14.10
CA GLU A 116 -5.76 -1.05 -14.77
C GLU A 116 -5.89 -2.51 -14.34
N ALA A 117 -6.24 -2.76 -13.08
CA ALA A 117 -6.46 -4.10 -12.59
C ALA A 117 -7.57 -4.84 -13.35
N ARG A 118 -8.59 -4.12 -13.84
CA ARG A 118 -9.70 -4.65 -14.65
C ARG A 118 -9.32 -4.88 -16.11
N MET A 119 -8.23 -4.26 -16.58
CA MET A 119 -7.82 -4.24 -17.98
C MET A 119 -6.72 -5.26 -18.32
N ILE A 120 -6.27 -6.07 -17.36
CA ILE A 120 -5.28 -7.13 -17.62
C ILE A 120 -5.91 -8.20 -18.52
N GLY A 121 -5.56 -8.16 -19.80
CA GLY A 121 -5.91 -9.14 -20.82
C GLY A 121 -4.69 -9.68 -21.54
N GLY A 122 -4.93 -10.43 -22.61
CA GLY A 122 -3.90 -10.95 -23.49
C GLY A 122 -4.38 -10.94 -24.93
N GLU A 123 -3.50 -11.35 -25.84
CA GLU A 123 -3.81 -11.45 -27.25
C GLU A 123 -3.98 -12.92 -27.65
N VAL A 124 -4.96 -13.20 -28.51
CA VAL A 124 -5.09 -14.51 -29.15
C VAL A 124 -4.33 -14.48 -30.47
N LEU A 125 -3.25 -15.23 -30.55
CA LEU A 125 -2.48 -15.35 -31.78
C LEU A 125 -3.18 -16.37 -32.71
N PRO A 126 -3.49 -16.02 -33.97
CA PRO A 126 -4.29 -16.88 -34.87
C PRO A 126 -3.46 -18.00 -35.50
N VAL A 127 -2.79 -18.81 -34.68
CA VAL A 127 -1.88 -19.88 -35.13
C VAL A 127 -2.61 -21.02 -35.83
N ALA A 128 -3.90 -21.20 -35.57
CA ALA A 128 -4.75 -22.20 -36.23
C ALA A 128 -4.94 -21.98 -37.74
N GLY A 129 -4.61 -20.78 -38.26
CA GLY A 129 -4.57 -20.52 -39.70
C GLY A 129 -3.45 -21.26 -40.44
N TRP A 130 -2.53 -21.90 -39.72
CA TRP A 130 -1.41 -22.65 -40.26
C TRP A 130 -1.61 -24.14 -40.01
N GLY A 131 -1.27 -25.00 -40.98
CA GLY A 131 -1.50 -26.45 -40.88
C GLY A 131 -0.86 -27.12 -39.65
N ARG A 132 0.23 -26.55 -39.11
CA ARG A 132 0.87 -27.03 -37.86
C ARG A 132 0.24 -26.48 -36.58
N GLY A 133 -0.61 -25.46 -36.67
CA GLY A 133 -1.29 -24.84 -35.53
C GLY A 133 -2.70 -25.38 -35.29
N VAL A 134 -3.20 -26.30 -36.12
CA VAL A 134 -4.49 -26.97 -35.89
C VAL A 134 -4.41 -27.77 -34.58
N GLY A 135 -5.26 -27.44 -33.61
CA GLY A 135 -5.36 -28.14 -32.32
C GLY A 135 -4.51 -27.57 -31.18
N ASN A 136 -3.67 -26.57 -31.44
CA ASN A 136 -2.96 -25.82 -30.40
C ASN A 136 -3.62 -24.44 -30.26
N THR A 137 -4.21 -24.18 -29.08
CA THR A 137 -4.71 -22.86 -28.69
C THR A 137 -3.73 -22.23 -27.70
#